data_AF-A0A2N2S181-F1
#
_entry.id   AF-A0A2N2S181-F1
#
_cell.length_a   1.000
_cell.length_b   1.000
_cell.length_c   1.000
_cell.angle_alpha   90.00
_cell.angle_beta   90.00
_cell.angle_gamma   90.00
#
_symmetry.space_group_name_H-M   'P 1'
#
loop_
_entity.id
_entity.type
_entity.pdbx_description
1 polymer ?
#
loop_
_entity_poly.entity_id
_entity_poly.type
_entity_poly.pdbx_seq_one_letter_code
_entity_poly.pdbx_strand_id
1 'polypeptide(L)'
;MIRHEDVVAALEILSQLKLLRPELPVMVRARDEVHVEELQAVGALEVVPEALVAGLMIASQALLLLDVPRSRLSRRIQNSGPGVTA
;
A
#
# COMPACT_ATOMS: atom_id res chain seq x y z
N MET A 1 4.30 9.87 -5.09
CA MET A 1 4.53 8.69 -4.24
C MET A 1 5.51 9.09 -3.16
N ILE A 2 5.11 8.98 -1.89
CA ILE A 2 5.97 9.30 -0.74
C ILE A 2 6.62 8.00 -0.25
N ARG A 3 7.94 7.99 -0.13
CA ARG A 3 8.74 6.93 0.50
C ARG A 3 9.57 7.58 1.59
N HIS A 4 9.27 7.28 2.83
CA HIS A 4 10.02 7.77 3.98
C HIS A 4 10.10 6.66 5.02
N GLU A 5 11.30 6.44 5.58
CA GLU A 5 11.47 5.57 6.74
C GLU A 5 10.92 6.21 8.02
N ASP A 6 10.73 7.53 7.98
CA ASP A 6 10.17 8.35 9.05
C ASP A 6 8.72 8.73 8.74
N VAL A 7 7.80 8.18 9.53
CA VAL A 7 6.36 8.42 9.40
C VAL A 7 6.02 9.88 9.68
N VAL A 8 6.72 10.55 10.58
CA VAL A 8 6.44 11.95 10.93
C VAL A 8 6.63 12.85 9.71
N ALA A 9 7.73 12.66 8.98
CA ALA A 9 7.99 13.39 7.74
C ALA A 9 6.91 13.12 6.68
N ALA A 10 6.42 11.88 6.57
CA ALA A 10 5.34 11.55 5.63
C ALA A 10 4.03 12.27 5.99
N LEU A 11 3.67 12.35 7.28
CA LEU A 11 2.50 13.06 7.77
C LEU A 11 2.57 14.58 7.48
N GLU A 12 3.73 15.18 7.68
CA GLU A 12 3.97 16.60 7.38
C GLU A 12 3.81 16.89 5.88
N ILE A 13 4.43 16.07 5.03
CA ILE A 13 4.33 16.22 3.57
C ILE A 13 2.88 16.08 3.11
N LEU A 14 2.14 15.07 3.62
CA LEU A 14 0.73 14.87 3.29
C LEU A 14 -0.13 16.08 3.71
N SER A 15 0.11 16.60 4.91
CA SER A 15 -0.61 17.77 5.43
C SER A 15 -0.39 18.99 4.54
N GLN A 16 0.86 19.23 4.12
CA GLN A 16 1.19 20.33 3.19
C GLN A 16 0.58 20.12 1.80
N LEU A 17 0.64 18.90 1.27
CA LEU A 17 0.03 18.57 -0.02
C LEU A 17 -1.48 18.77 -0.02
N LYS A 18 -2.15 18.37 1.06
CA LYS A 18 -3.60 18.57 1.22
C LYS A 18 -3.99 20.05 1.25
N LEU A 19 -3.15 20.92 1.81
CA LEU A 19 -3.36 22.37 1.79
C LEU A 19 -3.13 22.99 0.40
N LEU A 20 -2.09 22.57 -0.30
CA LEU A 20 -1.67 23.16 -1.58
C LEU A 20 -2.45 22.63 -2.79
N ARG A 21 -2.79 21.34 -2.76
CA ARG A 21 -3.41 20.57 -3.86
C ARG A 21 -4.33 19.50 -3.28
N PRO A 22 -5.49 19.86 -2.71
CA PRO A 22 -6.39 18.93 -2.02
C PRO A 22 -6.90 17.77 -2.91
N GLU A 23 -6.96 17.97 -4.22
CA GLU A 23 -7.41 16.94 -5.17
C GLU A 23 -6.31 16.00 -5.66
N LEU A 24 -5.04 16.22 -5.27
CA LEU A 24 -3.94 15.39 -5.73
C LEU A 24 -3.99 14.02 -5.03
N PRO A 25 -4.19 12.91 -5.76
CA PRO A 25 -4.14 11.58 -5.14
C PRO A 25 -2.70 11.26 -4.73
N VAL A 26 -2.50 10.96 -3.45
CA VAL A 26 -1.18 10.61 -2.92
C VAL A 26 -1.15 9.16 -2.47
N MET A 27 -0.30 8.36 -3.12
CA MET A 27 0.06 7.04 -2.62
C MET A 27 1.27 7.16 -1.68
N VAL A 28 1.14 6.58 -0.49
CA VAL A 28 2.21 6.43 0.49
C VAL A 28 2.68 5.00 0.46
N ARG A 29 3.99 4.85 0.51
CA ARG A 29 4.66 3.59 0.46
C ARG A 29 5.27 3.48 1.88
N ALA A 30 4.75 2.56 2.71
CA ALA A 30 5.11 2.38 4.13
C ALA A 30 5.93 1.09 4.34
N ARG A 31 6.63 0.95 5.47
CA ARG A 31 7.40 -0.26 5.79
C ARG A 31 6.49 -1.43 6.15
N ASP A 32 5.51 -1.15 7.00
CA ASP A 32 4.52 -2.08 7.54
C ASP A 32 3.16 -1.36 7.65
N GLU A 33 2.22 -1.99 8.35
CA GLU A 33 0.82 -1.58 8.41
C GLU A 33 0.52 -0.62 9.58
N VAL A 34 1.50 -0.37 10.46
CA VAL A 34 1.29 0.28 11.77
C VAL A 34 0.65 1.66 11.64
N HIS A 35 0.99 2.42 10.60
CA HIS A 35 0.57 3.81 10.42
C HIS A 35 -0.40 4.02 9.25
N VAL A 36 -1.00 2.95 8.72
CA VAL A 36 -1.90 3.04 7.56
C VAL A 36 -3.07 3.99 7.83
N GLU A 37 -3.76 3.82 8.95
CA GLU A 37 -4.92 4.65 9.32
C GLU A 37 -4.54 6.13 9.50
N GLU A 38 -3.40 6.38 10.15
CA GLU A 38 -2.89 7.72 10.40
C GLU A 38 -2.56 8.46 9.09
N LEU A 39 -1.86 7.78 8.18
CA LEU A 39 -1.50 8.32 6.87
C LEU A 39 -2.74 8.57 5.99
N GLN A 40 -3.72 7.67 6.04
CA GLN A 40 -4.98 7.86 5.32
C GLN A 40 -5.76 9.06 5.86
N ALA A 41 -5.85 9.21 7.18
CA ALA A 41 -6.57 10.32 7.82
C ALA A 41 -6.03 11.71 7.39
N VAL A 42 -4.73 11.83 7.17
CA VAL A 42 -4.11 13.09 6.75
C VAL A 42 -4.11 13.34 5.24
N GLY A 43 -4.60 12.40 4.44
CA GLY A 43 -4.82 12.58 2.99
C GLY A 43 -4.06 11.64 2.08
N ALA A 44 -3.48 10.54 2.59
CA ALA A 44 -3.05 9.46 1.72
C ALA A 44 -4.28 8.76 1.13
N LEU A 45 -4.35 8.66 -0.19
CA LEU A 45 -5.39 7.89 -0.88
C LEU A 45 -5.17 6.39 -0.65
N GLU A 46 -3.92 5.94 -0.75
CA GLU A 46 -3.55 4.55 -0.63
C GLU A 46 -2.23 4.43 0.13
N VAL A 47 -2.15 3.48 1.05
CA VAL A 47 -0.92 3.17 1.78
C VAL A 47 -0.53 1.74 1.45
N VAL A 48 0.67 1.57 0.90
CA VAL A 48 1.18 0.27 0.45
C VAL A 48 2.29 -0.21 1.40
N PRO A 49 2.06 -1.25 2.21
CA PRO A 49 3.06 -1.83 3.10
C PRO A 49 4.07 -2.67 2.33
N GLU A 50 5.37 -2.37 2.45
CA GLU A 50 6.43 -3.12 1.73
C GLU A 50 6.53 -4.56 2.17
N ALA A 51 6.52 -4.78 3.49
CA ALA A 51 6.68 -6.11 4.03
C ALA A 51 5.56 -7.05 3.55
N LEU A 52 4.32 -6.56 3.52
CA LEU A 52 3.17 -7.32 3.04
C LEU A 52 3.30 -7.67 1.55
N VAL A 53 3.59 -6.67 0.70
CA VAL A 53 3.70 -6.88 -0.75
C VAL A 53 4.87 -7.81 -1.08
N ALA A 54 6.02 -7.63 -0.43
CA ALA A 54 7.17 -8.50 -0.59
C ALA A 54 6.86 -9.95 -0.18
N GLY A 55 6.21 -10.13 0.98
CA GLY A 55 5.78 -11.45 1.46
C GLY A 55 4.81 -12.12 0.49
N LEU A 56 3.83 -11.37 -0.04
CA LEU A 56 2.88 -11.89 -1.01
C LEU A 56 3.54 -12.27 -2.34
N MET A 57 4.50 -11.48 -2.82
CA MET A 57 5.27 -11.81 -4.02
C MET A 57 6.09 -13.08 -3.82
N ILE A 58 6.73 -13.25 -2.65
CA ILE A 58 7.48 -14.47 -2.31
C ILE A 58 6.54 -15.67 -2.25
N ALA A 59 5.41 -15.56 -1.57
CA ALA A 59 4.41 -16.63 -1.48
C ALA A 59 3.85 -17.00 -2.87
N SER A 60 3.57 -16.00 -3.70
CA SER A 60 3.14 -16.19 -5.10
C SER A 60 4.19 -16.99 -5.88
N GLN A 61 5.47 -16.61 -5.77
CA GLN A 61 6.56 -17.32 -6.42
C GLN A 61 6.67 -18.78 -5.92
N ALA A 62 6.55 -19.01 -4.62
CA ALA A 62 6.55 -20.36 -4.05
C ALA A 62 5.38 -21.21 -4.59
N LEU A 63 4.18 -20.64 -4.69
CA LEU A 63 3.01 -21.33 -5.26
C LEU A 63 3.17 -21.64 -6.74
N LEU A 64 3.82 -20.76 -7.51
CA LEU A 64 4.13 -21.02 -8.92
C LEU A 64 5.12 -22.17 -9.09
N LEU A 65 6.09 -22.32 -8.19
CA LEU A 65 7.00 -23.47 -8.17
C LEU A 65 6.29 -24.78 -7.81
N LEU A 66 5.11 -24.72 -7.18
CA LEU A 66 4.25 -25.87 -6.88
C LEU A 66 3.16 -26.10 -7.94
N ASP A 67 3.36 -25.57 -9.16
CA ASP A 67 2.44 -25.70 -10.31
C ASP A 67 1.02 -25.15 -10.08
N VAL A 68 0.85 -24.23 -9.13
CA VAL A 68 -0.45 -23.57 -8.94
C VAL A 68 -0.70 -22.60 -10.10
N PRO A 69 -1.82 -22.72 -10.84
CA PRO A 69 -2.08 -21.87 -12.00
C PRO A 69 -2.17 -20.38 -11.65
N ARG A 70 -1.46 -19.52 -12.38
CA ARG A 70 -1.46 -18.04 -12.22
C ARG A 70 -2.86 -17.43 -12.12
N SER A 71 -3.83 -17.97 -12.87
CA SER A 71 -5.24 -17.53 -12.87
C SER A 71 -5.98 -17.79 -11.55
N ARG A 72 -5.51 -18.74 -10.73
CA ARG A 72 -6.00 -18.96 -9.37
C ARG A 72 -5.35 -18.03 -8.36
N LEU A 73 -4.09 -17.63 -8.59
CA LEU A 73 -3.38 -16.70 -7.72
C LEU A 73 -3.93 -15.28 -7.84
N SER A 74 -4.14 -14.78 -9.06
CA SER A 74 -4.62 -13.40 -9.28
C SER A 74 -5.96 -13.12 -8.61
N ARG A 75 -6.92 -14.07 -8.67
CA ARG A 75 -8.21 -13.96 -7.95
C ARG A 75 -8.04 -13.88 -6.43
N ARG A 76 -7.06 -14.59 -5.88
CA ARG A 76 -6.83 -14.64 -4.43
C ARG A 76 -6.23 -13.33 -3.94
N ILE A 77 -5.27 -12.77 -4.68
CA ILE A 77 -4.63 -11.50 -4.37
C ILE A 77 -5.62 -10.32 -4.45
N GLN A 78 -6.47 -10.29 -5.48
CA GLN A 78 -7.48 -9.24 -5.63
C GLN A 78 -8.53 -9.26 -4.51
N ASN A 79 -8.86 -10.43 -3.98
CA ASN A 79 -9.79 -10.57 -2.86
C ASN A 79 -9.14 -10.29 -1.49
N SER A 80 -7.81 -10.14 -1.43
CA SER A 80 -7.05 -9.93 -0.19
C SER A 80 -6.38 -8.56 -0.09
N GLY A 81 -6.43 -7.74 -1.15
CA GLY A 81 -5.97 -6.35 -1.09
C GLY A 81 -6.96 -5.48 -0.30
N PRO A 82 -6.48 -4.46 0.43
CA PRO A 82 -7.37 -3.48 1.05
C PRO A 82 -8.25 -2.89 -0.06
N GLY A 83 -9.55 -2.88 0.18
CA GLY A 83 -10.55 -2.56 -0.83
C GLY A 83 -10.26 -1.22 -1.51
N VAL A 84 -9.83 -1.30 -2.77
CA VAL A 84 -10.17 -0.27 -3.77
C VAL A 84 -11.67 -0.47 -4.04
N THR A 85 -12.49 0.07 -3.16
CA THR A 85 -13.92 0.22 -3.35
C THR A 85 -14.26 1.66 -3.06
N ALA A 86 -14.45 2.39 -4.16
CA ALA A 86 -15.20 3.63 -4.34
C ALA A 86 -14.89 4.81 -3.41
#